data_AF-A0A3P9JSF4-F1
#
_entry.id   AF-A0A3P9JSF4-F1
#
_cell.length_a   1.000
_cell.length_b   1.000
_cell.length_c   1.000
_cell.angle_alpha   90.00
_cell.angle_beta   90.00
_cell.angle_gamma   90.00
#
_symmetry.space_group_name_H-M   'P 1'
#
loop_
_entity.id
_entity.type
_entity.pdbx_description
1 polymer ?
#
loop_
_entity_poly.entity_id
_entity_poly.type
_entity_poly.pdbx_seq_one_letter_code
_entity_poly.pdbx_strand_id
1 'polypeptide(L)'
;LSCFFIGKFHFIFLIEKFCQCIGITIMALGLWVSLDKNTFLRFLGLFPDKALKFFNIGYYCIATGGWMVLLGILGFSGAKKESKCLLLGFFSIILIIFITQVASAAVVLYYSSVAMEILVEWQIPALKNIYGTDVMTTNIWDTAMTEVGPTMSCCGFFNYTDFVGSKFEAQNQGNLPPSCCGAGLDLCSCDEAERRLVKGCYEQILTVLKHNGNILGAIVASTGGLEVNTQNNQPQLKMLNFYFFL
;
A
#
# COMPACT_ATOMS: atom_id res chain seq x y z
N LEU A 1 38.83 -1.26 17.71
CA LEU A 1 38.27 -0.85 16.39
C LEU A 1 37.87 -2.05 15.52
N SER A 2 38.70 -3.10 15.42
CA SER A 2 38.45 -4.28 14.57
C SER A 2 37.21 -5.10 14.97
N CYS A 3 36.96 -5.30 16.26
CA CYS A 3 35.78 -6.04 16.74
C CYS A 3 34.44 -5.32 16.45
N PHE A 4 34.44 -3.98 16.48
CA PHE A 4 33.28 -3.15 16.14
C PHE A 4 32.97 -3.18 14.64
N PHE A 5 33.99 -3.24 13.78
CA PHE A 5 33.84 -3.39 12.33
C PHE A 5 33.32 -4.78 11.94
N ILE A 6 33.83 -5.84 12.59
CA ILE A 6 33.40 -7.23 12.36
C ILE A 6 31.94 -7.42 12.81
N GLY A 7 31.56 -6.87 13.96
CA GLY A 7 30.19 -6.93 14.46
C GLY A 7 29.19 -6.23 13.53
N LYS A 8 29.54 -5.04 13.01
CA LYS A 8 28.71 -4.32 12.03
C LYS A 8 28.55 -5.08 10.71
N PHE A 9 29.61 -5.71 10.24
CA PHE A 9 29.57 -6.47 9.00
C PHE A 9 28.68 -7.72 9.14
N HIS A 10 28.81 -8.47 10.24
CA HIS A 10 27.94 -9.62 10.52
C HIS A 10 26.46 -9.22 10.66
N PHE A 11 26.18 -8.11 11.33
CA PHE A 11 24.81 -7.62 11.51
C PHE A 11 24.15 -7.24 10.17
N ILE A 12 24.87 -6.57 9.27
CA ILE A 12 24.35 -6.22 7.95
C ILE A 12 24.06 -7.48 7.12
N PHE A 13 24.97 -8.45 7.10
CA PHE A 13 24.76 -9.72 6.38
C PHE A 13 23.56 -10.51 6.92
N LEU A 14 23.31 -10.47 8.23
CA LEU A 14 22.13 -11.11 8.83
C LEU A 14 20.85 -10.45 8.35
N ILE A 15 20.81 -9.12 8.25
CA ILE A 15 19.62 -8.42 7.78
C ILE A 15 19.37 -8.70 6.30
N GLU A 16 20.40 -8.66 5.46
CA GLU A 16 20.27 -9.01 4.03
C GLU A 16 19.69 -10.41 3.82
N LYS A 17 20.09 -11.36 4.66
CA LYS A 17 19.56 -12.73 4.62
C LYS A 17 18.12 -12.81 5.10
N PHE A 18 17.78 -12.09 6.16
CA PHE A 18 16.41 -12.02 6.66
C PHE A 18 15.45 -11.43 5.63
N CYS A 19 15.84 -10.30 5.02
CA CYS A 19 15.11 -9.64 3.97
C CYS A 19 14.94 -10.51 2.71
N GLN A 20 15.98 -11.29 2.35
CA GLN A 20 15.89 -12.28 1.29
C GLN A 20 14.89 -13.40 1.61
N CYS A 21 14.83 -13.87 2.86
CA CYS A 21 13.84 -14.87 3.30
C CYS A 21 12.41 -14.32 3.18
N ILE A 22 12.18 -13.07 3.58
CA ILE A 22 10.87 -12.40 3.42
C ILE A 22 10.47 -12.38 1.94
N GLY A 23 11.39 -12.00 1.04
CA GLY A 23 11.13 -11.98 -0.40
C GLY A 23 10.74 -13.35 -0.96
N ILE A 24 11.39 -14.43 -0.49
CA ILE A 24 11.02 -15.81 -0.88
C ILE A 24 9.62 -16.16 -0.38
N THR A 25 9.29 -15.80 0.86
CA THR A 25 7.95 -16.04 1.42
C THR A 25 6.88 -15.29 0.63
N ILE A 26 7.10 -14.01 0.30
CA ILE A 26 6.16 -13.20 -0.50
C ILE A 26 5.98 -13.80 -1.89
N MET A 27 7.07 -14.20 -2.55
CA MET A 27 7.01 -14.84 -3.87
C MET A 27 6.27 -16.17 -3.82
N ALA A 28 6.51 -17.00 -2.80
CA ALA A 28 5.82 -18.26 -2.59
C ALA A 28 4.32 -18.04 -2.33
N LEU A 29 3.95 -17.03 -1.53
CA LEU A 29 2.57 -16.63 -1.31
C LEU A 29 1.91 -16.14 -2.61
N GLY A 30 2.59 -15.30 -3.37
CA GLY A 30 2.10 -14.82 -4.66
C GLY A 30 1.86 -15.97 -5.66
N LEU A 31 2.77 -16.95 -5.69
CA LEU A 31 2.62 -18.16 -6.50
C LEU A 31 1.45 -19.03 -6.02
N TRP A 32 1.34 -19.24 -4.70
CA TRP A 32 0.22 -19.98 -4.10
C TRP A 32 -1.13 -19.35 -4.44
N VAL A 33 -1.26 -18.03 -4.29
CA VAL A 33 -2.47 -17.27 -4.64
C VAL A 33 -2.77 -17.34 -6.14
N SER A 34 -1.74 -17.36 -6.99
CA SER A 34 -1.90 -17.39 -8.45
C SER A 34 -2.27 -18.77 -8.99
N LEU A 35 -1.75 -19.85 -8.37
CA LEU A 35 -1.99 -21.24 -8.78
C LEU A 35 -3.26 -21.82 -8.15
N ASP A 36 -3.39 -21.72 -6.83
CA ASP A 36 -4.47 -22.31 -6.04
C ASP A 36 -5.58 -21.30 -5.74
N LYS A 37 -6.10 -20.74 -6.83
CA LYS A 37 -7.17 -19.73 -6.80
C LYS A 37 -8.33 -20.20 -5.92
N ASN A 38 -8.80 -21.43 -6.08
CA ASN A 38 -9.97 -21.95 -5.38
C ASN A 38 -9.72 -22.21 -3.88
N THR A 39 -8.51 -22.61 -3.50
CA THR A 39 -8.13 -22.92 -2.11
C THR A 39 -7.83 -21.65 -1.32
N PHE A 40 -7.12 -20.69 -1.93
CA PHE A 40 -7.04 -19.33 -1.40
C PHE A 40 -8.43 -18.72 -1.28
N LEU A 41 -9.32 -18.99 -2.24
CA LEU A 41 -10.74 -18.64 -2.22
C LEU A 41 -11.60 -19.44 -1.22
N ARG A 42 -11.03 -20.38 -0.46
CA ARG A 42 -11.69 -21.05 0.67
C ARG A 42 -11.06 -20.70 2.03
N PHE A 43 -9.78 -20.34 2.06
CA PHE A 43 -9.05 -19.91 3.28
C PHE A 43 -9.51 -18.55 3.83
N LEU A 44 -9.48 -17.48 3.02
CA LEU A 44 -10.29 -16.27 3.33
C LEU A 44 -11.80 -16.58 3.44
N GLY A 45 -12.32 -17.81 3.28
CA GLY A 45 -13.76 -18.10 3.25
C GLY A 45 -14.32 -18.20 4.67
N LEU A 46 -13.43 -18.24 5.65
CA LEU A 46 -13.70 -17.89 7.04
C LEU A 46 -13.71 -16.36 7.30
N PHE A 47 -13.44 -15.54 6.28
CA PHE A 47 -13.51 -14.07 6.27
C PHE A 47 -14.32 -13.62 5.04
N PRO A 48 -15.65 -13.50 5.13
CA PRO A 48 -16.57 -13.66 4.00
C PRO A 48 -16.15 -12.92 2.70
N ASP A 49 -16.04 -13.73 1.63
CA ASP A 49 -16.52 -13.50 0.25
C ASP A 49 -15.83 -12.50 -0.72
N LYS A 50 -14.54 -12.72 -0.89
CA LYS A 50 -13.72 -12.80 -2.13
C LYS A 50 -14.40 -12.83 -3.52
N ALA A 51 -13.77 -12.16 -4.51
CA ALA A 51 -12.95 -12.81 -5.57
C ALA A 51 -12.76 -11.98 -6.87
N LEU A 52 -13.16 -10.70 -6.99
CA LEU A 52 -13.11 -9.98 -8.28
C LEU A 52 -12.15 -8.79 -8.29
N LYS A 53 -10.84 -9.10 -8.27
CA LYS A 53 -9.67 -8.34 -8.83
C LYS A 53 -8.31 -8.88 -8.34
N PHE A 54 -8.26 -10.12 -7.85
CA PHE A 54 -7.07 -10.74 -7.26
C PHE A 54 -5.99 -11.17 -8.25
N PHE A 55 -6.27 -11.22 -9.55
CA PHE A 55 -5.29 -11.62 -10.56
C PHE A 55 -4.09 -10.67 -10.63
N ASN A 56 -4.28 -9.39 -10.27
CA ASN A 56 -3.19 -8.42 -10.26
C ASN A 56 -2.33 -8.57 -9.01
N ILE A 57 -2.93 -8.79 -7.83
CA ILE A 57 -2.21 -8.79 -6.54
C ILE A 57 -1.23 -9.97 -6.46
N GLY A 58 -1.65 -11.17 -6.88
CA GLY A 58 -0.75 -12.33 -6.91
C GLY A 58 0.46 -12.12 -7.82
N TYR A 59 0.23 -11.54 -9.01
CA TYR A 59 1.31 -11.20 -9.94
C TYR A 59 2.23 -10.09 -9.40
N TYR A 60 1.68 -9.06 -8.74
CA TYR A 60 2.47 -8.04 -8.07
C TYR A 60 3.34 -8.65 -6.96
N CYS A 61 2.80 -9.53 -6.11
CA CYS A 61 3.57 -10.22 -5.08
C CYS A 61 4.68 -11.09 -5.66
N ILE A 62 4.44 -11.78 -6.78
CA ILE A 62 5.47 -12.56 -7.48
C ILE A 62 6.55 -11.61 -8.02
N ALA A 63 6.16 -10.52 -8.68
CA ALA A 63 7.09 -9.56 -9.28
C ALA A 63 7.95 -8.87 -8.22
N THR A 64 7.35 -8.34 -7.15
CA THR A 64 8.06 -7.65 -6.07
C THR A 64 8.93 -8.63 -5.27
N GLY A 65 8.39 -9.80 -4.91
CA GLY A 65 9.15 -10.84 -4.20
C GLY A 65 10.33 -11.36 -5.02
N GLY A 66 10.15 -11.59 -6.33
CA GLY A 66 11.23 -11.98 -7.23
C GLY A 66 12.32 -10.91 -7.34
N TRP A 67 11.93 -9.64 -7.45
CA TRP A 67 12.86 -8.51 -7.49
C TRP A 67 13.69 -8.40 -6.18
N MET A 68 13.04 -8.54 -5.02
CA MET A 68 13.69 -8.57 -3.71
C MET A 68 14.71 -9.72 -3.62
N VAL A 69 14.35 -10.92 -4.05
CA VAL A 69 15.25 -12.08 -4.03
C VAL A 69 16.46 -11.88 -4.94
N LEU A 70 16.26 -11.36 -6.15
CA LEU A 70 17.35 -11.07 -7.09
C LEU A 70 18.36 -10.07 -6.51
N LEU A 71 17.86 -8.98 -5.91
CA LEU A 71 18.72 -7.98 -5.30
C LEU A 71 19.43 -8.51 -4.05
N GLY A 72 18.80 -9.37 -3.26
CA GLY A 72 19.45 -10.08 -2.16
C GLY A 72 20.59 -11.00 -2.61
N ILE A 73 20.43 -11.71 -3.73
CA ILE A 73 21.50 -12.56 -4.30
C ILE A 73 22.66 -11.70 -4.80
N LEU A 74 22.38 -10.60 -5.50
CA LEU A 74 23.39 -9.68 -6.00
C LEU A 74 24.15 -9.00 -4.86
N GLY A 75 23.44 -8.56 -3.82
CA GLY A 75 24.02 -7.97 -2.61
C GLY A 75 24.98 -8.92 -1.89
N PHE A 76 24.51 -10.14 -1.61
CA PHE A 76 25.32 -11.15 -0.93
C PHE A 76 26.52 -11.62 -1.76
N SER A 77 26.32 -11.83 -3.06
CA SER A 77 27.39 -12.27 -3.96
C SER A 77 28.42 -11.17 -4.20
N GLY A 78 27.98 -9.90 -4.26
CA GLY A 78 28.86 -8.74 -4.43
C GLY A 78 29.77 -8.54 -3.23
N ALA A 79 29.23 -8.72 -2.03
CA ALA A 79 29.98 -8.61 -0.80
C ALA A 79 30.96 -9.78 -0.59
N LYS A 80 30.61 -11.01 -1.03
CA LYS A 80 31.50 -12.17 -0.93
C LYS A 80 32.59 -12.26 -1.99
N LYS A 81 32.28 -11.89 -3.24
CA LYS A 81 33.17 -12.15 -4.39
C LYS A 81 34.18 -11.03 -4.62
N GLU A 82 34.09 -9.91 -3.88
CA GLU A 82 34.88 -8.68 -4.07
C GLU A 82 34.99 -8.23 -5.55
N SER A 83 34.01 -8.64 -6.37
CA SER A 83 34.03 -8.39 -7.80
C SER A 83 33.54 -6.98 -8.07
N LYS A 84 34.44 -6.13 -8.54
CA LYS A 84 34.15 -4.73 -8.89
C LYS A 84 32.98 -4.60 -9.86
N CYS A 85 32.85 -5.52 -10.82
CA CYS A 85 31.77 -5.51 -11.80
C CYS A 85 30.39 -5.75 -11.14
N LEU A 86 30.29 -6.71 -10.23
CA LEU A 86 29.02 -7.02 -9.56
C LEU A 86 28.61 -5.91 -8.59
N LEU A 87 29.59 -5.32 -7.89
CA LEU A 87 29.37 -4.19 -7.00
C LEU A 87 28.95 -2.93 -7.77
N LEU A 88 29.55 -2.68 -8.95
CA LEU A 88 29.17 -1.57 -9.82
C LEU A 88 27.76 -1.75 -10.39
N GLY A 89 27.40 -2.95 -10.83
CA GLY A 89 26.06 -3.26 -11.32
C GLY A 89 24.99 -3.04 -10.24
N PHE A 90 25.24 -3.50 -9.02
CA PHE A 90 24.38 -3.25 -7.88
C PHE A 90 24.19 -1.74 -7.62
N PHE A 91 25.29 -0.99 -7.62
CA PHE A 91 25.25 0.46 -7.44
C PHE A 91 24.46 1.19 -8.53
N SER A 92 24.62 0.78 -9.79
CA SER A 92 23.86 1.35 -10.91
C SER A 92 22.36 1.13 -10.77
N ILE A 93 21.93 -0.05 -10.31
CA ILE A 93 20.50 -0.34 -10.09
C ILE A 93 19.92 0.59 -9.02
N ILE A 94 20.61 0.76 -7.90
CA ILE A 94 20.18 1.67 -6.82
C ILE A 94 20.09 3.12 -7.32
N LEU A 95 21.05 3.57 -8.13
CA LEU A 95 21.01 4.92 -8.69
C LEU A 95 19.77 5.15 -9.59
N ILE A 96 19.42 4.17 -10.43
CA ILE A 96 18.23 4.25 -11.29
C ILE A 96 16.95 4.32 -10.45
N ILE A 97 16.89 3.56 -9.36
CA ILE A 97 15.75 3.59 -8.42
C ILE A 97 15.62 4.97 -7.78
N PHE A 98 16.72 5.56 -7.30
CA PHE A 98 16.71 6.90 -6.71
C PHE A 98 16.15 7.95 -7.69
N ILE A 99 16.65 7.95 -8.94
CA ILE A 99 16.16 8.86 -9.98
C ILE A 99 14.66 8.65 -10.23
N THR A 100 14.22 7.39 -10.27
CA THR A 100 12.80 7.04 -10.47
C THR A 100 11.94 7.50 -9.30
N GLN A 101 12.42 7.38 -8.05
CA GLN A 101 11.71 7.86 -6.86
C GLN A 101 11.54 9.38 -6.89
N VAL A 102 12.61 10.13 -7.17
CA VAL A 102 12.56 11.59 -7.27
C VAL A 102 11.64 12.04 -8.41
N ALA A 103 11.74 11.40 -9.57
CA ALA A 103 10.87 11.69 -10.71
C ALA A 103 9.39 11.40 -10.39
N SER A 104 9.10 10.25 -9.77
CA SER A 104 7.75 9.87 -9.38
C SER A 104 7.17 10.83 -8.36
N ALA A 105 7.93 11.21 -7.33
CA ALA A 105 7.51 12.19 -6.32
C ALA A 105 7.21 13.56 -6.97
N ALA A 106 8.05 14.02 -7.89
CA ALA A 106 7.83 15.26 -8.62
C ALA A 106 6.55 15.21 -9.48
N VAL A 107 6.31 14.11 -10.20
CA VAL A 107 5.09 13.90 -11.01
C VAL A 107 3.85 13.91 -10.13
N VAL A 108 3.85 13.20 -8.99
CA VAL A 108 2.70 13.16 -8.07
C VAL A 108 2.39 14.54 -7.51
N LEU A 109 3.41 15.32 -7.15
CA LEU A 109 3.22 16.68 -6.65
C LEU A 109 2.69 17.62 -7.74
N TYR A 110 3.24 17.53 -8.94
CA TYR A 110 2.86 18.38 -10.08
C TYR A 110 1.45 18.10 -10.58
N TYR A 111 1.06 16.82 -10.69
CA TYR A 111 -0.25 16.39 -11.20
C TYR A 111 -1.24 16.02 -10.09
N SER A 112 -1.07 16.56 -8.88
CA SER A 112 -1.93 16.22 -7.74
C SER A 112 -3.42 16.46 -7.99
N SER A 113 -3.79 17.50 -8.75
CA SER A 113 -5.17 17.77 -9.17
C SER A 113 -5.72 16.71 -10.14
N VAL A 114 -4.95 16.37 -11.18
CA VAL A 114 -5.33 15.36 -12.19
C VAL A 114 -5.40 13.96 -11.58
N ALA A 115 -4.48 13.64 -10.67
CA ALA A 115 -4.51 12.40 -9.92
C ALA A 115 -5.82 12.27 -9.12
N MET A 116 -6.30 13.38 -8.57
CA MET A 116 -7.58 13.41 -7.86
C MET A 116 -8.75 13.11 -8.82
N GLU A 117 -8.80 13.75 -9.98
CA GLU A 117 -9.85 13.49 -10.99
C GLU A 117 -9.91 12.01 -11.40
N ILE A 118 -8.75 11.41 -11.69
CA ILE A 118 -8.66 9.98 -12.00
C ILE A 118 -9.14 9.14 -10.80
N LEU A 119 -8.76 9.49 -9.57
CA LEU A 119 -9.26 8.77 -8.40
C LEU A 119 -10.80 8.84 -8.32
N VAL A 120 -11.40 10.00 -8.52
CA VAL A 120 -12.87 10.17 -8.49
C VAL A 120 -13.56 9.34 -9.57
N GLU A 121 -13.02 9.36 -10.78
CA GLU A 121 -13.55 8.61 -11.92
C GLU A 121 -13.61 7.11 -11.63
N TRP A 122 -12.71 6.60 -10.79
CA TRP A 122 -12.70 5.18 -10.40
C TRP A 122 -13.49 4.89 -9.12
N GLN A 123 -13.45 5.78 -8.12
CA GLN A 123 -14.05 5.55 -6.82
C GLN A 123 -15.58 5.69 -6.85
N ILE A 124 -16.14 6.70 -7.53
CA ILE A 124 -17.59 6.92 -7.55
C ILE A 124 -18.33 5.78 -8.26
N PRO A 125 -17.91 5.29 -9.43
CA PRO A 125 -18.57 4.16 -10.07
C PRO A 125 -18.41 2.86 -9.29
N ALA A 126 -17.29 2.67 -8.59
CA ALA A 126 -17.11 1.55 -7.69
C ALA A 126 -18.12 1.60 -6.54
N LEU A 127 -18.29 2.77 -5.92
CA LEU A 127 -19.29 2.98 -4.89
C LEU A 127 -20.72 2.73 -5.41
N LYS A 128 -21.06 3.28 -6.58
CA LYS A 128 -22.43 3.16 -7.12
C LYS A 128 -22.80 1.76 -7.60
N ASN A 129 -21.85 1.05 -8.22
CA ASN A 129 -22.14 -0.19 -8.94
C ASN A 129 -21.65 -1.47 -8.27
N ILE A 130 -20.72 -1.37 -7.32
CA ILE A 130 -19.99 -2.51 -6.74
C ILE A 130 -20.24 -2.62 -5.23
N TYR A 131 -20.36 -1.50 -4.51
CA TYR A 131 -20.72 -1.52 -3.09
C TYR A 131 -22.04 -2.25 -2.85
N GLY A 132 -22.08 -3.15 -1.87
CA GLY A 132 -23.21 -4.05 -1.59
C GLY A 132 -23.31 -5.30 -2.45
N THR A 133 -22.61 -5.31 -3.60
CA THR A 133 -22.56 -6.49 -4.50
C THR A 133 -21.33 -7.34 -4.22
N ASP A 134 -20.19 -6.70 -4.00
CA ASP A 134 -18.92 -7.36 -3.68
C ASP A 134 -18.61 -7.14 -2.19
N VAL A 135 -18.52 -8.23 -1.42
CA VAL A 135 -18.36 -8.18 0.04
C VAL A 135 -17.02 -7.55 0.42
N MET A 136 -15.96 -7.73 -0.37
CA MET A 136 -14.67 -7.10 -0.12
C MET A 136 -14.71 -5.59 -0.31
N THR A 137 -15.25 -5.12 -1.43
CA THR A 137 -15.43 -3.69 -1.71
C THR A 137 -16.28 -3.07 -0.62
N THR A 138 -17.36 -3.76 -0.23
CA THR A 138 -18.23 -3.34 0.87
C THR A 138 -17.46 -3.25 2.19
N ASN A 139 -16.70 -4.27 2.56
CA ASN A 139 -15.89 -4.28 3.79
C ASN A 139 -14.80 -3.19 3.78
N ILE A 140 -14.08 -3.01 2.68
CA ILE A 140 -13.06 -1.95 2.56
C ILE A 140 -13.70 -0.59 2.76
N TRP A 141 -14.86 -0.35 2.14
CA TRP A 141 -15.59 0.90 2.29
C TRP A 141 -16.21 1.04 3.67
N ASP A 142 -16.73 -0.02 4.28
CA ASP A 142 -17.27 0.01 5.65
C ASP A 142 -16.18 0.28 6.67
N THR A 143 -15.03 -0.38 6.56
CA THR A 143 -13.84 -0.07 7.36
C THR A 143 -13.39 1.37 7.10
N ALA A 144 -13.38 1.83 5.85
CA ALA A 144 -13.02 3.22 5.55
C ALA A 144 -13.99 4.22 6.19
N MET A 145 -15.29 3.95 6.14
CA MET A 145 -16.35 4.81 6.69
C MET A 145 -16.39 4.80 8.22
N THR A 146 -15.96 3.70 8.85
CA THR A 146 -15.99 3.52 10.31
C THR A 146 -14.65 3.84 10.98
N GLU A 147 -13.51 3.59 10.33
CA GLU A 147 -12.17 3.64 10.93
C GLU A 147 -11.27 4.77 10.41
N VAL A 148 -11.62 5.47 9.32
CA VAL A 148 -10.80 6.58 8.82
C VAL A 148 -11.04 7.82 9.67
N GLY A 149 -10.50 7.83 10.89
CA GLY A 149 -10.34 9.03 11.70
C GLY A 149 -10.59 8.82 13.20
N PRO A 150 -9.92 9.60 14.08
CA PRO A 150 -10.03 9.44 15.53
C PRO A 150 -11.36 9.92 16.15
N THR A 151 -12.31 10.47 15.37
CA THR A 151 -13.48 11.15 15.97
C THR A 151 -14.84 11.09 15.24
N MET A 152 -14.99 10.78 13.94
CA MET A 152 -16.32 10.79 13.30
C MET A 152 -16.41 9.86 12.07
N SER A 153 -17.46 9.04 12.01
CA SER A 153 -17.84 8.25 10.83
C SER A 153 -18.02 9.16 9.60
N CYS A 154 -17.50 8.76 8.45
CA CYS A 154 -17.71 9.43 7.17
C CYS A 154 -18.58 8.57 6.24
N CYS A 155 -19.17 9.16 5.22
CA CYS A 155 -20.03 8.43 4.28
C CYS A 155 -19.82 8.88 2.84
N GLY A 156 -19.61 7.93 1.95
CA GLY A 156 -19.29 8.18 0.54
C GLY A 156 -17.88 8.77 0.37
N PHE A 157 -17.54 9.14 -0.87
CA PHE A 157 -16.21 9.65 -1.17
C PHE A 157 -16.13 11.15 -0.85
N PHE A 158 -17.02 11.95 -1.44
CA PHE A 158 -17.15 13.38 -1.15
C PHE A 158 -18.33 13.69 -0.24
N ASN A 159 -19.41 12.90 -0.33
CA ASN A 159 -20.63 13.14 0.43
C ASN A 159 -21.48 11.85 0.50
N TYR A 160 -22.41 11.77 1.47
CA TYR A 160 -23.39 10.69 1.54
C TYR A 160 -24.25 10.59 0.27
N THR A 161 -24.43 11.71 -0.45
CA THR A 161 -25.14 11.75 -1.73
C THR A 161 -24.50 10.90 -2.82
N ASP A 162 -23.23 10.48 -2.68
CA ASP A 162 -22.55 9.61 -3.63
C ASP A 162 -23.24 8.23 -3.74
N PHE A 163 -23.97 7.82 -2.69
CA PHE A 163 -24.79 6.61 -2.68
C PHE A 163 -26.17 6.78 -3.33
N VAL A 164 -26.62 8.00 -3.60
CA VAL A 164 -27.92 8.24 -4.23
C VAL A 164 -27.86 7.76 -5.69
N GLY A 165 -28.82 6.91 -6.06
CA GLY A 165 -28.85 6.17 -7.32
C GLY A 165 -27.87 5.01 -7.40
N SER A 166 -27.29 4.58 -6.27
CA SER A 166 -26.46 3.36 -6.23
C SER A 166 -27.32 2.10 -6.24
N LYS A 167 -26.73 0.98 -6.66
CA LYS A 167 -27.39 -0.33 -6.57
C LYS A 167 -27.76 -0.69 -5.13
N PHE A 168 -26.91 -0.30 -4.17
CA PHE A 168 -27.15 -0.55 -2.76
C PHE A 168 -28.39 0.18 -2.26
N GLU A 169 -28.51 1.48 -2.51
CA GLU A 169 -29.69 2.27 -2.10
C GLU A 169 -30.98 1.68 -2.71
N ALA A 170 -30.94 1.34 -4.00
CA ALA A 170 -32.08 0.75 -4.71
C ALA A 170 -32.53 -0.60 -4.11
N GLN A 171 -31.58 -1.41 -3.63
CA GLN A 171 -31.87 -2.71 -3.02
C GLN A 171 -32.29 -2.60 -1.55
N ASN A 172 -31.92 -1.53 -0.86
CA ASN A 172 -32.15 -1.35 0.59
C ASN A 172 -33.25 -0.31 0.89
N GLN A 173 -34.27 -0.21 0.02
CA GLN A 173 -35.44 0.64 0.24
C GLN A 173 -35.11 2.14 0.43
N GLY A 174 -34.09 2.65 -0.27
CA GLY A 174 -33.68 4.05 -0.15
C GLY A 174 -32.72 4.34 1.01
N ASN A 175 -32.29 3.31 1.74
CA ASN A 175 -31.39 3.48 2.87
C ASN A 175 -29.92 3.44 2.45
N LEU A 176 -29.14 4.26 3.15
CA LEU A 176 -27.68 4.32 3.10
C LEU A 176 -27.08 3.20 3.96
N PRO A 177 -25.78 2.92 3.78
CA PRO A 177 -25.08 1.96 4.64
C PRO A 177 -25.20 2.28 6.12
N PRO A 178 -25.37 1.27 7.00
CA PRO A 178 -25.38 1.48 8.45
C PRO A 178 -24.10 2.14 8.96
N SER A 179 -22.96 1.88 8.30
CA SER A 179 -21.65 2.48 8.58
C SER A 179 -21.64 4.01 8.46
N CYS A 180 -22.56 4.61 7.70
CA CYS A 180 -22.65 6.06 7.49
C CYS A 180 -23.23 6.86 8.67
N CYS A 181 -24.17 6.28 9.44
CA CYS A 181 -24.86 6.99 10.53
C CYS A 181 -24.30 6.67 11.94
N GLY A 182 -23.32 5.75 12.03
CA GLY A 182 -22.68 5.34 13.28
C GLY A 182 -23.42 4.22 14.04
N ALA A 183 -22.74 3.61 15.01
CA ALA A 183 -23.25 2.45 15.76
C ALA A 183 -24.48 2.83 16.62
N GLY A 184 -25.61 2.14 16.39
CA GLY A 184 -26.84 2.27 17.19
C GLY A 184 -28.13 2.49 16.40
N LEU A 185 -28.06 2.65 15.07
CA LEU A 185 -29.22 2.68 14.17
C LEU A 185 -29.10 1.55 13.14
N ASP A 186 -30.12 0.69 13.07
CA ASP A 186 -30.19 -0.39 12.08
C ASP A 186 -30.45 0.14 10.65
N LEU A 187 -30.94 1.39 10.54
CA LEU A 187 -31.33 2.05 9.29
C LEU A 187 -30.79 3.49 9.25
N CYS A 188 -30.02 3.80 8.20
CA CYS A 188 -29.51 5.13 7.91
C CYS A 188 -30.24 5.69 6.67
N SER A 189 -31.04 6.74 6.85
CA SER A 189 -31.72 7.41 5.72
C SER A 189 -30.95 8.68 5.32
N CYS A 190 -31.15 9.17 4.09
CA CYS A 190 -30.58 10.44 3.62
C CYS A 190 -30.94 11.61 4.54
N ASP A 191 -32.18 11.68 5.05
CA ASP A 191 -32.61 12.73 5.99
C ASP A 191 -31.82 12.69 7.31
N GLU A 192 -31.51 11.48 7.79
CA GLU A 192 -30.75 11.29 9.03
C GLU A 192 -29.26 11.62 8.82
N ALA A 193 -28.70 11.23 7.66
CA ALA A 193 -27.34 11.61 7.29
C ALA A 193 -27.18 13.14 7.15
N GLU A 194 -28.20 13.82 6.62
CA GLU A 194 -28.24 15.28 6.53
C GLU A 194 -28.32 15.93 7.92
N ARG A 195 -29.22 15.46 8.80
CA ARG A 195 -29.33 15.96 10.20
C ARG A 195 -28.04 15.80 10.99
N ARG A 196 -27.30 14.72 10.75
CA ARG A 196 -26.01 14.45 11.39
C ARG A 196 -24.83 15.16 10.73
N LEU A 197 -25.07 15.88 9.63
CA LEU A 197 -24.04 16.58 8.86
C LEU A 197 -22.89 15.65 8.46
N VAL A 198 -23.23 14.42 8.04
CA VAL A 198 -22.24 13.40 7.68
C VAL A 198 -21.45 13.90 6.47
N LYS A 199 -20.13 13.97 6.61
CA LYS A 199 -19.20 14.40 5.55
C LYS A 199 -18.66 13.19 4.78
N GLY A 200 -18.18 13.45 3.56
CA GLY A 200 -17.43 12.46 2.79
C GLY A 200 -16.10 12.09 3.42
N CYS A 201 -15.61 10.90 3.07
CA CYS A 201 -14.35 10.40 3.58
C CYS A 201 -13.12 11.11 3.00
N TYR A 202 -13.23 11.81 1.87
CA TYR A 202 -12.09 12.44 1.19
C TYR A 202 -11.31 13.42 2.09
N GLU A 203 -12.01 14.34 2.76
CA GLU A 203 -11.37 15.34 3.64
C GLU A 203 -10.69 14.67 4.85
N GLN A 204 -11.28 13.60 5.37
CA GLN A 204 -10.68 12.82 6.46
C GLN A 204 -9.43 12.06 5.98
N ILE A 205 -9.52 11.41 4.82
CA ILE A 205 -8.38 10.74 4.18
C ILE A 205 -7.25 11.73 3.92
N LEU A 206 -7.55 12.93 3.41
CA LEU A 206 -6.55 13.98 3.21
C LEU A 206 -5.91 14.43 4.52
N THR A 207 -6.69 14.54 5.59
CA THR A 207 -6.18 14.93 6.91
C THR A 207 -5.23 13.87 7.46
N VAL A 208 -5.63 12.59 7.39
CA VAL A 208 -4.79 11.45 7.77
C VAL A 208 -3.55 11.37 6.89
N LEU A 209 -3.70 11.56 5.57
CA LEU A 209 -2.59 11.53 4.62
C LEU A 209 -1.62 12.69 4.84
N LYS A 210 -2.09 13.88 5.19
CA LYS A 210 -1.21 15.02 5.50
C LYS A 210 -0.48 14.82 6.82
N HIS A 211 -1.18 14.28 7.82
CA HIS A 211 -0.59 13.97 9.13
C HIS A 211 0.47 12.87 9.03
N ASN A 212 0.11 11.73 8.43
CA ASN A 212 0.99 10.57 8.29
C ASN A 212 1.98 10.74 7.13
N GLY A 213 1.64 11.57 6.15
CA GLY A 213 2.49 11.91 5.01
C GLY A 213 3.74 12.68 5.41
N ASN A 214 3.70 13.47 6.49
CA ASN A 214 4.92 14.07 7.04
C ASN A 214 5.88 13.00 7.56
N ILE A 215 5.37 11.94 8.21
CA ILE A 215 6.18 10.82 8.71
C ILE A 215 6.74 10.02 7.53
N LEU A 216 5.89 9.66 6.57
CA LEU A 216 6.30 8.95 5.36
C LEU A 216 7.33 9.75 4.56
N GLY A 217 7.08 11.05 4.36
CA GLY A 217 7.99 11.97 3.68
C GLY A 217 9.33 12.08 4.39
N ALA A 218 9.36 12.09 5.73
CA ALA A 218 10.59 12.05 6.50
C ALA A 218 11.37 10.73 6.32
N ILE A 219 10.69 9.59 6.24
CA ILE A 219 11.31 8.29 5.95
C ILE A 219 11.93 8.31 4.55
N VAL A 220 11.15 8.70 3.52
CA VAL A 220 11.63 8.77 2.13
C VAL A 220 12.81 9.74 1.99
N ALA A 221 12.73 10.93 2.61
CA ALA A 221 13.83 11.90 2.58
C ALA A 221 15.08 11.39 3.31
N SER A 222 14.91 10.68 4.42
CA SER A 222 16.02 10.05 5.14
C SER A 222 16.67 8.95 4.31
N THR A 223 15.87 8.10 3.66
CA THR A 223 16.34 7.04 2.76
C THR A 223 17.08 7.62 1.55
N GLY A 224 16.54 8.64 0.89
CA GLY A 224 17.22 9.33 -0.21
C GLY A 224 18.51 10.05 0.23
N GLY A 225 18.49 10.69 1.40
CA GLY A 225 19.68 11.30 2.01
C GLY A 225 20.76 10.28 2.34
N LEU A 226 20.35 9.10 2.82
CA LEU A 226 21.23 7.94 2.98
C LEU A 226 21.77 7.48 1.63
N GLU A 227 20.96 7.29 0.60
CA GLU A 227 21.44 6.88 -0.72
C GLU A 227 22.51 7.84 -1.29
N VAL A 228 22.33 9.15 -1.10
CA VAL A 228 23.28 10.21 -1.51
C VAL A 228 24.55 10.21 -0.64
N ASN A 229 24.43 10.20 0.69
CA ASN A 229 25.59 10.19 1.60
C ASN A 229 26.41 8.88 1.48
N THR A 230 25.73 7.78 1.19
CA THR A 230 26.32 6.45 1.09
C THR A 230 27.00 6.21 -0.28
N GLN A 231 26.83 7.13 -1.25
CA GLN A 231 27.68 7.19 -2.47
C GLN A 231 29.16 7.38 -2.13
N ASN A 232 29.46 8.04 -1.01
CA ASN A 232 30.82 8.50 -0.72
C ASN A 232 31.61 7.61 0.26
N ASN A 233 30.97 6.75 1.07
CA ASN A 233 31.70 6.12 2.18
C ASN A 233 31.45 4.62 2.49
N GLN A 234 30.28 3.98 2.24
CA GLN A 234 30.08 2.55 2.61
C GLN A 234 28.94 1.83 1.83
N PRO A 235 29.20 0.99 0.81
CA PRO A 235 28.15 0.40 -0.05
C PRO A 235 27.15 -0.56 0.65
N GLN A 236 27.47 -1.06 1.85
CA GLN A 236 26.70 -2.09 2.57
C GLN A 236 25.46 -1.55 3.32
N LEU A 237 25.41 -0.26 3.63
CA LEU A 237 24.26 0.36 4.33
C LEU A 237 23.09 0.70 3.38
N LYS A 238 23.32 0.60 2.06
CA LYS A 238 22.34 0.91 1.00
C LYS A 238 21.21 -0.11 0.91
N MET A 239 21.49 -1.37 1.24
CA MET A 239 20.54 -2.47 1.05
C MET A 239 19.43 -2.49 2.12
N LEU A 240 19.74 -2.07 3.35
CA LEU A 240 18.78 -2.02 4.46
C LEU A 240 17.60 -1.05 4.20
N ASN A 241 17.88 0.08 3.54
CA ASN A 241 16.89 1.09 3.18
C ASN A 241 16.01 0.67 2.00
N PHE A 242 16.60 -0.03 1.03
CA PHE A 242 15.90 -0.55 -0.14
C PHE A 242 14.81 -1.56 0.24
N TYR A 243 15.07 -2.42 1.24
CA TYR A 243 14.09 -3.37 1.76
C TYR A 243 12.97 -2.75 2.61
N PHE A 244 13.15 -1.51 3.09
CA PHE A 244 12.11 -0.81 3.84
C PHE A 244 11.13 -0.04 2.94
N PHE A 245 11.50 0.12 1.66
CA PHE A 245 10.73 0.85 0.65
C PHE A 245 9.90 -0.06 -0.27
N LEU A 246 10.18 -1.37 -0.28
CA LEU A 246 9.45 -2.44 -0.99
C LEU A 246 8.50 -3.17 -0.04
#